data_AF-A0A966P9I3-F1
#
_entry.id   AF-A0A966P9I3-F1
#
_cell.length_a   1.000
_cell.length_b   1.000
_cell.length_c   1.000
_cell.angle_alpha   90.00
_cell.angle_beta   90.00
_cell.angle_gamma   90.00
#
_symmetry.space_group_name_H-M   'P 1'
#
loop_
_entity.id
_entity.type
_entity.pdbx_description
1 polymer ?
#
loop_
_entity_poly.entity_id
_entity_poly.type
_entity_poly.pdbx_seq_one_letter_code
_entity_poly.pdbx_strand_id
1 'polypeptide(L)'
;MGEHVDAVTRGILDSMECLGANRGTIYVTVPITSGMRQFKLMADLGCRVSSELREKHFARWLAEVKKPNEDDARAYTLMVRILNPDHLVLNPAELEVEGWSQQQYNDMWDEVLVNFCHTLVVTPDWVYSRGGRLEVQRMLSLGRTVVDIFGKQLTKSHFDEVDSQAKAQLQQMGFSSDQISENLPAVVFPKKGIQQTLLFGDTAFDNAMEWIIHERSWQSKMGDFPDRERTKQHGTRNEGGEWHVLLDKYFDRARTNGLETEDGGCDLLTFVTLAIAMLENVTTLYGPLPEPGVQSEVSPTINQLHSPAMTPNQRLAMVLSWLLRENNYLREKFSQDEDDENTRGGLAADSWWYRQLRKYWRRAHQHGLDTPDGRRQLGKYVSTALGLAISRIHIWGPPPHPRRRSADELHERGFFDISEPDESDDEDNF
;
A
#
# COMPACT_ATOMS: atom_id res chain seq x y z
N MET A 1 -36.85 23.36 -3.15
CA MET A 1 -36.33 24.25 -2.09
C MET A 1 -34.83 24.10 -2.16
N GLY A 2 -34.10 25.11 -2.62
CA GLY A 2 -32.63 25.07 -2.57
C GLY A 2 -32.23 25.24 -1.12
N GLU A 3 -31.60 24.22 -0.53
CA GLU A 3 -30.97 24.37 0.77
C GLU A 3 -29.92 25.47 0.66
N HIS A 4 -29.91 26.36 1.64
CA HIS A 4 -29.01 27.50 1.66
C HIS A 4 -27.62 26.98 2.03
N VAL A 5 -26.78 26.72 1.01
CA VAL A 5 -25.36 26.44 1.20
C VAL A 5 -24.74 27.65 1.92
N ASP A 6 -24.02 27.41 3.01
CA ASP A 6 -23.38 28.50 3.75
C ASP A 6 -22.24 29.13 2.94
N ALA A 7 -21.86 30.36 3.26
CA ALA A 7 -20.88 31.12 2.47
C ALA A 7 -19.49 30.45 2.44
N VAL A 8 -19.09 29.73 3.50
CA VAL A 8 -17.80 29.04 3.56
C VAL A 8 -17.83 27.84 2.62
N THR A 9 -18.87 27.01 2.71
CA THR A 9 -19.07 25.87 1.79
C THR A 9 -19.11 26.36 0.34
N ARG A 10 -19.85 27.43 0.04
CA ARG A 10 -19.90 28.00 -1.31
C ARG A 10 -18.52 28.45 -1.79
N GLY A 11 -17.75 29.14 -0.94
CA GLY A 11 -16.40 29.58 -1.27
C GLY A 11 -15.43 28.43 -1.58
N ILE A 12 -15.54 27.31 -0.87
CA ILE A 12 -14.74 26.10 -1.15
C ILE A 12 -15.13 25.52 -2.51
N LEU A 13 -16.43 25.33 -2.78
CA LEU A 13 -16.90 24.77 -4.05
C LEU A 13 -16.51 25.66 -5.25
N ASP A 14 -16.64 26.99 -5.12
CA ASP A 14 -16.21 27.96 -6.13
C ASP A 14 -14.70 27.88 -6.40
N SER A 15 -13.90 27.71 -5.34
CA SER A 15 -12.45 27.55 -5.46
C SER A 15 -12.08 26.28 -6.22
N MET A 16 -12.78 25.17 -5.94
CA MET A 16 -12.57 23.91 -6.65
C MET A 16 -12.93 24.04 -8.14
N GLU A 17 -14.06 24.66 -8.46
CA GLU A 17 -14.46 24.92 -9.85
C GLU A 17 -13.42 25.77 -10.58
N CYS A 18 -12.91 26.83 -9.94
CA CYS A 18 -11.85 27.69 -10.47
C CYS A 18 -10.56 26.92 -10.80
N LEU A 19 -10.20 25.95 -9.96
CA LEU A 19 -9.04 25.06 -10.16
C LEU A 19 -9.29 23.97 -11.21
N GLY A 20 -10.45 23.96 -11.87
CA GLY A 20 -10.77 23.02 -12.94
C GLY A 20 -11.30 21.68 -12.43
N ALA A 21 -11.85 21.62 -11.22
CA ALA A 21 -12.47 20.40 -10.67
C ALA A 21 -13.58 19.82 -11.57
N ASN A 22 -14.23 20.67 -12.38
CA ASN A 22 -15.21 20.27 -13.39
C ASN A 22 -14.65 19.36 -14.49
N ARG A 23 -13.32 19.28 -14.66
CA ARG A 23 -12.66 18.40 -15.63
C ARG A 23 -12.47 16.98 -15.12
N GLY A 24 -12.78 16.71 -13.84
CA GLY A 24 -12.50 15.44 -13.19
C GLY A 24 -11.63 15.61 -11.97
N THR A 25 -12.21 15.43 -10.79
CA THR A 25 -11.42 15.24 -9.56
C THR A 25 -11.39 13.78 -9.15
N ILE A 26 -10.29 13.41 -8.51
CA ILE A 26 -10.13 12.12 -7.85
C ILE A 26 -10.28 12.34 -6.34
N TYR A 27 -11.23 11.65 -5.73
CA TYR A 27 -11.45 11.69 -4.29
C TYR A 27 -10.86 10.44 -3.66
N VAL A 28 -10.01 10.58 -2.64
CA VAL A 28 -9.42 9.44 -1.93
C VAL A 28 -10.20 9.21 -0.64
N THR A 29 -10.99 8.13 -0.59
CA THR A 29 -11.73 7.76 0.62
C THR A 29 -10.85 6.95 1.55
N VAL A 30 -10.68 7.45 2.78
CA VAL A 30 -9.87 6.83 3.82
C VAL A 30 -10.67 6.80 5.12
N PRO A 31 -10.62 5.73 5.91
CA PRO A 31 -11.13 5.77 7.27
C PRO A 31 -10.39 6.86 8.06
N ILE A 32 -11.08 7.91 8.53
CA ILE A 32 -10.45 8.97 9.36
C ILE A 32 -10.78 8.74 10.84
N THR A 33 -12.04 8.89 11.21
CA THR A 33 -12.51 8.79 12.61
C THR A 33 -13.07 7.43 12.98
N SER A 34 -13.08 6.48 12.03
CA SER A 34 -13.60 5.11 12.15
C SER A 34 -12.68 4.14 11.39
N GLY A 35 -13.10 2.89 11.16
CA GLY A 35 -12.30 1.89 10.45
C GLY A 35 -11.88 0.72 11.34
N MET A 36 -11.06 -0.17 10.78
CA MET A 36 -10.55 -1.37 11.46
C MET A 36 -9.82 -1.04 12.75
N ARG A 37 -9.00 0.04 12.78
CA ARG A 37 -8.31 0.50 13.99
C ARG A 37 -9.29 0.81 15.13
N GLN A 38 -10.44 1.40 14.81
CA GLN A 38 -11.47 1.68 15.82
C GLN A 38 -12.06 0.39 16.38
N PHE A 39 -12.44 -0.57 15.54
CA PHE A 39 -12.98 -1.85 16.00
C PHE A 39 -11.99 -2.64 16.85
N LYS A 40 -10.70 -2.63 16.49
CA LYS A 40 -9.63 -3.26 17.28
C LYS A 40 -9.52 -2.62 18.66
N LEU A 41 -9.47 -1.29 18.72
CA LEU A 41 -9.40 -0.57 19.99
C LEU A 41 -10.65 -0.79 20.85
N MET A 42 -11.84 -0.85 20.25
CA MET A 42 -13.07 -1.17 20.96
C MET A 42 -13.06 -2.60 21.51
N ALA A 43 -12.58 -3.56 20.74
CA ALA A 43 -12.46 -4.94 21.20
C ALA A 43 -11.49 -5.06 22.39
N ASP A 44 -10.31 -4.43 22.28
CA ASP A 44 -9.28 -4.36 23.32
C ASP A 44 -9.81 -3.76 24.64
N LEU A 45 -10.54 -2.64 24.55
CA LEU A 45 -11.08 -1.94 25.71
C LEU A 45 -12.40 -2.53 26.24
N GLY A 46 -12.94 -3.57 25.60
CA GLY A 46 -14.27 -4.08 25.91
C GLY A 46 -15.42 -3.11 25.58
N CYS A 47 -15.16 -2.02 24.85
CA CYS A 47 -16.19 -1.11 24.38
C CYS A 47 -17.02 -1.77 23.27
N ARG A 48 -18.31 -1.42 23.23
CA ARG A 48 -19.25 -1.97 22.24
C ARG A 48 -19.97 -0.92 21.41
N VAL A 49 -19.83 0.35 21.80
CA VAL A 49 -20.41 1.50 21.09
C VAL A 49 -19.33 2.55 20.82
N SER A 50 -19.35 3.13 19.63
CA SER A 50 -18.36 4.13 19.19
C SER A 50 -18.37 5.41 20.04
N SER A 51 -19.51 5.78 20.64
CA SER A 51 -19.61 6.93 21.56
C SER A 51 -18.88 6.66 22.87
N GLU A 52 -19.05 5.46 23.44
CA GLU A 52 -18.36 5.05 24.67
C GLU A 52 -16.84 5.16 24.53
N LEU A 53 -16.29 4.68 23.41
CA LEU A 53 -14.86 4.80 23.12
C LEU A 53 -14.41 6.26 23.13
N ARG A 54 -15.17 7.15 22.49
CA ARG A 54 -14.81 8.57 22.36
C ARG A 54 -15.00 9.34 23.65
N GLU A 55 -15.95 8.96 24.50
CA GLU A 55 -16.20 9.59 25.79
C GLU A 55 -15.19 9.15 26.87
N LYS A 56 -14.92 7.84 26.96
CA LYS A 56 -14.10 7.27 28.05
C LYS A 56 -12.62 7.14 27.69
N HIS A 57 -12.31 7.00 26.40
CA HIS A 57 -10.96 6.66 25.92
C HIS A 57 -10.49 7.58 24.78
N PHE A 58 -10.90 8.85 24.80
CA PHE A 58 -10.61 9.83 23.75
C PHE A 58 -9.12 9.91 23.40
N ALA A 59 -8.23 9.93 24.39
CA ALA A 59 -6.79 10.04 24.18
C ALA A 59 -6.21 8.84 23.40
N ARG A 60 -6.62 7.62 23.76
CA ARG A 60 -6.23 6.39 23.02
C ARG A 60 -6.83 6.41 21.61
N TRP A 61 -8.10 6.77 21.46
CA TRP A 61 -8.72 6.87 20.15
C TRP A 61 -8.00 7.88 19.23
N LEU A 62 -7.62 9.04 19.75
CA LEU A 62 -6.87 10.03 18.99
C LEU A 62 -5.50 9.48 18.52
N ALA A 63 -4.77 8.83 19.42
CA ALA A 63 -3.41 8.33 19.16
C ALA A 63 -3.36 7.04 18.32
N GLU A 64 -4.30 6.12 18.53
CA GLU A 64 -4.28 4.77 17.94
C GLU A 64 -5.23 4.63 16.74
N VAL A 65 -6.20 5.54 16.58
CA VAL A 65 -7.18 5.51 15.49
C VAL A 65 -7.04 6.73 14.60
N LYS A 66 -7.42 7.93 15.07
CA LYS A 66 -7.53 9.12 14.21
C LYS A 66 -6.19 9.51 13.60
N LYS A 67 -5.13 9.62 14.42
CA LYS A 67 -3.83 10.10 13.92
C LYS A 67 -3.18 9.15 12.89
N PRO A 68 -3.09 7.83 13.14
CA PRO A 68 -2.58 6.90 12.14
C PRO A 68 -3.43 6.86 10.86
N ASN A 69 -4.75 7.00 11.00
CA ASN A 69 -5.66 7.09 9.86
C ASN A 69 -5.43 8.34 9.00
N GLU A 70 -5.20 9.51 9.61
CA GLU A 70 -4.82 10.73 8.90
C GLU A 70 -3.45 10.60 8.19
N ASP A 71 -2.50 9.91 8.83
CA ASP A 71 -1.20 9.61 8.23
C ASP A 71 -1.33 8.74 6.98
N ASP A 72 -2.20 7.72 7.04
CA ASP A 72 -2.55 6.86 5.91
C ASP A 72 -3.26 7.66 4.81
N ALA A 73 -4.19 8.55 5.17
CA ALA A 73 -4.88 9.41 4.21
C ALA A 73 -3.90 10.28 3.42
N ARG A 74 -2.91 10.87 4.10
CA ARG A 74 -1.82 11.60 3.44
C ARG A 74 -0.99 10.69 2.52
N ALA A 75 -0.64 9.49 2.98
CA ALA A 75 0.13 8.52 2.21
C ALA A 75 -0.57 8.14 0.89
N TYR A 76 -1.82 7.67 0.99
CA TYR A 76 -2.58 7.23 -0.17
C TYR A 76 -2.90 8.37 -1.12
N THR A 77 -3.24 9.55 -0.61
CA THR A 77 -3.45 10.72 -1.48
C THR A 77 -2.18 11.10 -2.24
N LEU A 78 -1.01 11.06 -1.59
CA LEU A 78 0.26 11.31 -2.27
C LEU A 78 0.51 10.28 -3.38
N MET A 79 0.24 8.99 -3.15
CA MET A 79 0.33 7.98 -4.20
C MET A 79 -0.57 8.33 -5.38
N VAL A 80 -1.84 8.61 -5.12
CA VAL A 80 -2.83 8.90 -6.17
C VAL A 80 -2.44 10.16 -6.95
N ARG A 81 -1.90 11.20 -6.30
CA ARG A 81 -1.36 12.40 -6.95
C ARG A 81 -0.21 12.07 -7.89
N ILE A 82 0.72 11.23 -7.43
CA ILE A 82 1.86 10.82 -8.23
C ILE A 82 1.43 10.01 -9.45
N LEU A 83 0.41 9.17 -9.31
CA LEU A 83 -0.14 8.35 -10.40
C LEU A 83 -1.04 9.13 -11.36
N ASN A 84 -1.54 10.29 -10.94
CA ASN A 84 -2.46 11.13 -11.72
C ASN A 84 -2.00 12.59 -11.71
N PRO A 85 -0.82 12.90 -12.29
CA PRO A 85 -0.22 14.24 -12.21
C PRO A 85 -1.09 15.34 -12.85
N ASP A 86 -1.96 14.97 -13.78
CA ASP A 86 -2.86 15.89 -14.50
C ASP A 86 -4.24 16.07 -13.84
N HIS A 87 -4.48 15.45 -12.67
CA HIS A 87 -5.76 15.50 -11.97
C HIS A 87 -5.66 16.17 -10.61
N LEU A 88 -6.74 16.86 -10.22
CA LEU A 88 -6.89 17.34 -8.85
C LEU A 88 -7.29 16.17 -7.95
N VAL A 89 -6.40 15.83 -7.01
CA VAL A 89 -6.61 14.74 -6.04
C VAL A 89 -6.90 15.31 -4.65
N LEU A 90 -8.06 14.95 -4.11
CA LEU A 90 -8.61 15.46 -2.86
C LEU A 90 -8.31 14.51 -1.70
N ASN A 91 -7.77 15.06 -0.61
CA ASN A 91 -7.61 14.40 0.67
C ASN A 91 -8.59 15.00 1.68
N PRO A 92 -9.69 14.33 2.01
CA PRO A 92 -10.66 14.88 2.96
C PRO A 92 -10.06 15.11 4.34
N ALA A 93 -9.10 14.29 4.76
CA ALA A 93 -8.48 14.36 6.08
C ALA A 93 -7.63 15.62 6.32
N GLU A 94 -7.34 16.41 5.29
CA GLU A 94 -6.57 17.65 5.40
C GLU A 94 -7.44 18.90 5.61
N LEU A 95 -8.76 18.81 5.43
CA LEU A 95 -9.65 19.94 5.64
C LEU A 95 -10.14 19.99 7.08
N GLU A 96 -9.73 21.01 7.80
CA GLU A 96 -10.30 21.37 9.11
C GLU A 96 -10.92 22.77 9.01
N VAL A 97 -12.22 22.87 9.27
CA VAL A 97 -12.94 24.15 9.28
C VAL A 97 -13.46 24.41 10.68
N GLU A 98 -12.96 25.48 11.31
CA GLU A 98 -13.36 25.85 12.66
C GLU A 98 -14.86 26.17 12.72
N GLY A 99 -15.53 25.66 13.75
CA GLY A 99 -16.96 25.89 13.99
C GLY A 99 -17.90 25.04 13.13
N TRP A 100 -17.40 24.23 12.20
CA TRP A 100 -18.24 23.28 11.48
C TRP A 100 -18.68 22.13 12.37
N SER A 101 -19.98 21.82 12.30
CA SER A 101 -20.50 20.55 12.76
C SER A 101 -20.08 19.42 11.82
N GLN A 102 -20.12 18.18 12.33
CA GLN A 102 -19.90 17.00 11.49
C GLN A 102 -20.90 16.93 10.31
N GLN A 103 -22.12 17.44 10.51
CA GLN A 103 -23.13 17.46 9.45
C GLN A 103 -22.71 18.38 8.31
N GLN A 104 -22.32 19.63 8.60
CA GLN A 104 -21.83 20.57 7.58
C GLN A 104 -20.62 20.03 6.83
N TYR A 105 -19.69 19.40 7.55
CA TYR A 105 -18.55 18.74 6.93
C TYR A 105 -18.98 17.64 5.95
N ASN A 106 -19.93 16.79 6.34
CA ASN A 106 -20.45 15.73 5.48
C ASN A 106 -21.20 16.29 4.27
N ASP A 107 -22.03 17.33 4.48
CA ASP A 107 -22.83 17.95 3.42
C ASP A 107 -21.92 18.58 2.36
N MET A 108 -20.85 19.27 2.76
CA MET A 108 -19.89 19.82 1.81
C MET A 108 -19.20 18.73 0.98
N TRP A 109 -18.73 17.65 1.61
CA TRP A 109 -18.10 16.57 0.86
C TRP A 109 -19.08 15.82 -0.03
N ASP A 110 -20.35 15.71 0.38
CA ASP A 110 -21.40 15.15 -0.48
C ASP A 110 -21.60 16.03 -1.74
N GLU A 111 -21.61 17.36 -1.60
CA GLU A 111 -21.64 18.28 -2.74
C GLU A 111 -20.39 18.14 -3.63
N VAL A 112 -19.20 17.93 -3.06
CA VAL A 112 -17.99 17.65 -3.84
C VAL A 112 -18.12 16.34 -4.61
N LEU A 113 -18.60 15.28 -3.96
CA LEU A 113 -18.80 13.99 -4.59
C LEU A 113 -19.83 14.06 -5.72
N VAL A 114 -20.90 14.83 -5.55
CA VAL A 114 -21.94 15.02 -6.56
C VAL A 114 -21.45 15.89 -7.71
N ASN A 115 -20.78 17.01 -7.46
CA ASN A 115 -20.53 17.99 -8.51
C ASN A 115 -19.18 17.79 -9.22
N PHE A 116 -18.17 17.25 -8.55
CA PHE A 116 -16.79 17.28 -9.05
C PHE A 116 -16.09 15.92 -9.11
N CYS A 117 -16.41 14.98 -8.22
CA CYS A 117 -15.69 13.71 -8.11
C CYS A 117 -16.06 12.74 -9.24
N HIS A 118 -15.15 12.44 -10.16
CA HIS A 118 -15.41 11.48 -11.25
C HIS A 118 -14.94 10.07 -10.89
N THR A 119 -13.87 9.98 -10.11
CA THR A 119 -13.27 8.73 -9.66
C THR A 119 -13.08 8.77 -8.16
N LEU A 120 -13.63 7.77 -7.47
CA LEU A 120 -13.37 7.51 -6.06
C LEU A 120 -12.30 6.44 -5.93
N VAL A 121 -11.19 6.77 -5.30
CA VAL A 121 -10.15 5.80 -4.91
C VAL A 121 -10.44 5.34 -3.50
N VAL A 122 -10.68 4.05 -3.32
CA VAL A 122 -10.85 3.43 -2.00
C VAL A 122 -9.52 2.92 -1.46
N THR A 123 -9.20 3.25 -0.21
CA THR A 123 -7.98 2.77 0.44
C THR A 123 -8.20 1.45 1.16
N PRO A 124 -7.14 0.71 1.54
CA PRO A 124 -7.25 -0.41 2.45
C PRO A 124 -8.11 -0.07 3.69
N ASP A 125 -8.85 -1.07 4.18
CA ASP A 125 -9.78 -0.98 5.30
C ASP A 125 -10.97 -0.01 5.15
N TRP A 126 -11.21 0.58 3.96
CA TRP A 126 -12.38 1.45 3.72
C TRP A 126 -13.71 0.78 4.10
N VAL A 127 -13.80 -0.54 3.92
CA VAL A 127 -14.98 -1.37 4.22
C VAL A 127 -15.33 -1.41 5.72
N TYR A 128 -14.42 -0.99 6.60
CA TYR A 128 -14.68 -0.83 8.04
C TYR A 128 -15.04 0.61 8.42
N SER A 129 -15.10 1.53 7.46
CA SER A 129 -15.48 2.93 7.67
C SER A 129 -16.94 3.15 7.29
N ARG A 130 -17.73 3.71 8.21
CA ARG A 130 -19.08 4.19 7.90
C ARG A 130 -19.04 5.25 6.79
N GLY A 131 -18.12 6.21 6.92
CA GLY A 131 -17.92 7.28 5.93
C GLY A 131 -17.56 6.71 4.57
N GLY A 132 -16.53 5.86 4.51
CA GLY A 132 -16.10 5.25 3.25
C GLY A 132 -17.20 4.44 2.56
N ARG A 133 -18.02 3.70 3.30
CA ARG A 133 -19.19 2.99 2.74
C ARG A 133 -20.24 3.92 2.16
N LEU A 134 -20.53 5.04 2.83
CA LEU A 134 -21.48 6.03 2.34
C LEU A 134 -20.96 6.74 1.08
N GLU A 135 -19.67 7.05 1.03
CA GLU A 135 -19.02 7.67 -0.14
C GLU A 135 -19.02 6.71 -1.34
N VAL A 136 -18.70 5.42 -1.12
CA VAL A 136 -18.82 4.38 -2.15
C VAL A 136 -20.26 4.26 -2.62
N GLN A 137 -21.23 4.15 -1.70
CA GLN A 137 -22.66 4.08 -2.05
C GLN A 137 -23.10 5.27 -2.90
N ARG A 138 -22.65 6.47 -2.54
CA ARG A 138 -22.93 7.71 -3.26
C ARG A 138 -22.39 7.64 -4.68
N MET A 139 -21.13 7.28 -4.85
CA MET A 139 -20.48 7.20 -6.16
C MET A 139 -21.11 6.14 -7.06
N LEU A 140 -21.44 4.97 -6.51
CA LEU A 140 -22.17 3.94 -7.24
C LEU A 140 -23.56 4.42 -7.66
N SER A 141 -24.29 5.15 -6.80
CA SER A 141 -25.62 5.69 -7.13
C SER A 141 -25.58 6.73 -8.25
N LEU A 142 -24.48 7.47 -8.36
CA LEU A 142 -24.21 8.43 -9.43
C LEU A 142 -23.70 7.76 -10.72
N GLY A 143 -23.49 6.43 -10.71
CA GLY A 143 -22.92 5.70 -11.84
C GLY A 143 -21.45 6.02 -12.11
N ARG A 144 -20.71 6.46 -11.09
CA ARG A 144 -19.31 6.91 -11.20
C ARG A 144 -18.33 5.79 -10.88
N THR A 145 -17.07 6.00 -11.27
CA THR A 145 -16.02 5.01 -11.14
C THR A 145 -15.54 4.93 -9.69
N VAL A 146 -15.46 3.70 -9.17
CA VAL A 146 -14.82 3.38 -7.90
C VAL A 146 -13.66 2.44 -8.19
N VAL A 147 -12.46 2.82 -7.77
CA VAL A 147 -11.22 2.08 -8.00
C VAL A 147 -10.48 1.84 -6.68
N ASP A 148 -9.57 0.88 -6.64
CA ASP A 148 -8.60 0.77 -5.55
C ASP A 148 -7.44 1.78 -5.70
N ILE A 149 -6.48 1.73 -4.78
CA ILE A 149 -5.29 2.59 -4.78
C ILE A 149 -4.37 2.42 -5.99
N PHE A 150 -4.57 1.38 -6.80
CA PHE A 150 -3.82 1.10 -8.02
C PHE A 150 -4.59 1.50 -9.29
N GLY A 151 -5.84 1.95 -9.14
CA GLY A 151 -6.69 2.33 -10.27
C GLY A 151 -7.56 1.20 -10.81
N LYS A 152 -7.49 -0.01 -10.23
CA LYS A 152 -8.32 -1.13 -10.64
C LYS A 152 -9.77 -0.86 -10.26
N GLN A 153 -10.65 -0.88 -11.25
CA GLN A 153 -12.07 -0.69 -11.03
C GLN A 153 -12.67 -1.84 -10.21
N LEU A 154 -13.40 -1.49 -9.16
CA LEU A 154 -14.01 -2.47 -8.27
C LEU A 154 -15.35 -2.94 -8.82
N THR A 155 -15.56 -4.25 -8.81
CA THR A 155 -16.76 -4.90 -9.31
C THR A 155 -17.71 -5.24 -8.17
N LYS A 156 -19.00 -5.43 -8.48
CA LYS A 156 -19.99 -5.89 -7.48
C LYS A 156 -19.50 -7.12 -6.71
N SER A 157 -18.93 -8.11 -7.40
CA SER A 157 -18.41 -9.32 -6.76
C SER A 157 -17.34 -9.00 -5.71
N HIS A 158 -16.43 -8.07 -6.03
CA HIS A 158 -15.41 -7.62 -5.08
C HIS A 158 -16.05 -6.96 -3.86
N PHE A 159 -17.03 -6.08 -4.06
CA PHE A 159 -17.74 -5.43 -2.95
C PHE A 159 -18.49 -6.42 -2.04
N ASP A 160 -19.18 -7.40 -2.64
CA ASP A 160 -19.89 -8.45 -1.91
C ASP A 160 -18.90 -9.31 -1.10
N GLU A 161 -17.74 -9.61 -1.67
CA GLU A 161 -16.66 -10.36 -1.01
C GLU A 161 -16.07 -9.60 0.18
N VAL A 162 -15.61 -8.36 -0.01
CA VAL A 162 -14.98 -7.58 1.07
C VAL A 162 -15.97 -7.22 2.18
N ASP A 163 -17.26 -7.01 1.86
CA ASP A 163 -18.30 -6.81 2.87
C ASP A 163 -18.52 -8.07 3.71
N SER A 164 -18.57 -9.24 3.07
CA SER A 164 -18.75 -10.53 3.75
C SER A 164 -17.56 -10.85 4.65
N GLN A 165 -16.33 -10.66 4.15
CA GLN A 165 -15.10 -10.84 4.92
C GLN A 165 -15.04 -9.88 6.11
N ALA A 166 -15.39 -8.61 5.91
CA ALA A 166 -15.40 -7.61 6.98
C ALA A 166 -16.39 -7.96 8.10
N LYS A 167 -17.60 -8.38 7.75
CA LYS A 167 -18.61 -8.81 8.72
C LYS A 167 -18.14 -10.04 9.50
N ALA A 168 -17.59 -11.05 8.81
CA ALA A 168 -17.06 -12.24 9.45
C ALA A 168 -15.92 -11.91 10.42
N GLN A 169 -14.99 -11.04 10.03
CA GLN A 169 -13.89 -10.60 10.88
C GLN A 169 -14.40 -9.87 12.13
N LEU A 170 -15.38 -8.97 12.00
CA LEU A 170 -15.95 -8.27 13.16
C LEU A 170 -16.73 -9.21 14.08
N GLN A 171 -17.41 -10.22 13.55
CA GLN A 171 -18.06 -11.26 14.36
C GLN A 171 -17.04 -12.06 15.16
N GLN A 172 -15.89 -12.41 14.56
CA GLN A 172 -14.78 -13.07 15.28
C GLN A 172 -14.20 -12.19 16.39
N MET A 173 -14.24 -10.87 16.24
CA MET A 173 -13.86 -9.90 17.28
C MET A 173 -14.94 -9.68 18.35
N GLY A 174 -16.07 -10.39 18.28
CA GLY A 174 -17.14 -10.36 19.29
C GLY A 174 -18.19 -9.27 19.09
N PHE A 175 -18.27 -8.65 17.90
CA PHE A 175 -19.34 -7.71 17.57
C PHE A 175 -20.60 -8.45 17.10
N SER A 176 -21.77 -8.02 17.57
CA SER A 176 -23.05 -8.57 17.12
C SER A 176 -23.44 -8.07 15.72
N SER A 177 -24.30 -8.81 15.03
CA SER A 177 -24.82 -8.38 13.71
C SER A 177 -25.50 -7.02 13.75
N ASP A 178 -26.16 -6.67 14.86
CA ASP A 178 -26.82 -5.37 15.03
C ASP A 178 -25.79 -4.25 15.15
N GLN A 179 -24.74 -4.45 15.96
CA GLN A 179 -23.64 -3.50 16.10
C GLN A 179 -22.92 -3.28 14.77
N ILE A 180 -22.69 -4.36 14.02
CA ILE A 180 -22.06 -4.29 12.70
C ILE A 180 -22.95 -3.50 11.75
N SER A 181 -24.26 -3.79 11.70
CA SER A 181 -25.20 -3.13 10.78
C SER A 181 -25.40 -1.65 11.09
N GLU A 182 -25.36 -1.27 12.37
CA GLU A 182 -25.43 0.13 12.81
C GLU A 182 -24.20 0.93 12.36
N ASN A 183 -23.01 0.33 12.44
CA ASN A 183 -21.76 1.02 12.12
C ASN A 183 -21.38 0.91 10.63
N LEU A 184 -21.78 -0.15 9.94
CA LEU A 184 -21.37 -0.48 8.57
C LEU A 184 -22.59 -0.67 7.66
N PRO A 185 -23.14 0.42 7.09
CA PRO A 185 -24.28 0.34 6.19
C PRO A 185 -23.96 -0.54 4.97
N ALA A 186 -24.96 -1.26 4.46
CA ALA A 186 -24.78 -2.09 3.27
C ALA A 186 -24.51 -1.23 2.03
N VAL A 187 -23.64 -1.71 1.14
CA VAL A 187 -23.41 -1.12 -0.18
C VAL A 187 -24.36 -1.79 -1.18
N VAL A 188 -25.23 -1.01 -1.79
CA VAL A 188 -26.28 -1.42 -2.73
C VAL A 188 -25.91 -0.98 -4.14
N PHE A 189 -25.77 -1.96 -5.04
CA PHE A 189 -25.48 -1.71 -6.44
C PHE A 189 -26.72 -1.25 -7.20
N PRO A 190 -26.60 -0.20 -8.05
CA PRO A 190 -27.68 0.17 -8.95
C PRO A 190 -27.98 -0.97 -9.94
N LYS A 191 -29.24 -1.10 -10.36
CA LYS A 191 -29.67 -2.13 -11.32
C LYS A 191 -29.08 -1.94 -12.72
N LYS A 192 -28.67 -0.71 -13.06
CA LYS A 192 -27.99 -0.40 -14.32
C LYS A 192 -26.50 -0.64 -14.13
N GLY A 193 -25.89 -1.40 -15.03
CA GLY A 193 -24.45 -1.64 -15.03
C GLY A 193 -23.69 -0.31 -15.05
N ILE A 194 -22.67 -0.21 -14.21
CA ILE A 194 -21.75 0.93 -14.20
C ILE A 194 -20.90 0.83 -15.46
N GLN A 195 -20.79 1.91 -16.22
CA GLN A 195 -19.88 1.92 -17.36
C GLN A 195 -18.46 1.70 -16.85
N GLN A 196 -17.81 0.66 -17.35
CA GLN A 196 -16.44 0.39 -17.01
C GLN A 196 -15.54 1.34 -17.80
N THR A 197 -14.84 2.22 -17.10
CA THR A 197 -13.71 2.95 -17.66
C THR A 197 -12.48 2.30 -17.04
N LEU A 198 -11.85 1.42 -17.79
CA LEU A 198 -10.57 0.81 -17.41
C LEU A 198 -9.54 1.94 -17.28
N LEU A 199 -9.23 2.33 -16.05
CA LEU A 199 -8.03 3.07 -15.73
C LEU A 199 -6.93 2.02 -15.54
N PHE A 200 -6.13 1.83 -16.58
CA PHE A 200 -4.78 1.23 -16.56
C PHE A 200 -4.52 0.19 -15.46
N GLY A 201 -5.10 -1.01 -15.56
CA GLY A 201 -4.81 -2.11 -14.62
C GLY A 201 -4.15 -3.29 -15.32
N ASP A 202 -2.89 -3.57 -14.99
CA ASP A 202 -2.29 -4.87 -15.25
C ASP A 202 -2.65 -5.78 -14.08
N THR A 203 -3.52 -6.76 -14.32
CA THR A 203 -4.04 -7.63 -13.25
C THR A 203 -2.90 -8.37 -12.54
N ALA A 204 -1.79 -8.67 -13.22
CA ALA A 204 -0.65 -9.33 -12.60
C ALA A 204 0.14 -8.38 -11.68
N PHE A 205 0.27 -7.11 -12.07
CA PHE A 205 0.83 -6.06 -11.21
C PHE A 205 0.00 -5.88 -9.95
N ASP A 206 -1.31 -5.74 -10.09
CA ASP A 206 -2.22 -5.53 -8.96
C ASP A 206 -2.13 -6.70 -7.96
N ASN A 207 -2.15 -7.94 -8.46
CA ASN A 207 -2.02 -9.13 -7.63
C ASN A 207 -0.66 -9.20 -6.90
N ALA A 208 0.45 -8.84 -7.57
CA ALA A 208 1.76 -8.78 -6.93
C ALA A 208 1.78 -7.75 -5.80
N MET A 209 1.23 -6.57 -6.06
CA MET A 209 1.23 -5.46 -5.12
C MET A 209 0.33 -5.72 -3.91
N GLU A 210 -0.84 -6.31 -4.12
CA GLU A 210 -1.72 -6.75 -3.03
C GLU A 210 -1.00 -7.74 -2.10
N TRP A 211 -0.31 -8.73 -2.69
CA TRP A 211 0.50 -9.69 -1.94
C TRP A 211 1.61 -9.00 -1.14
N ILE A 212 2.37 -8.11 -1.77
CA ILE A 212 3.47 -7.36 -1.16
C ILE A 212 2.97 -6.49 0.00
N ILE A 213 1.88 -5.74 -0.20
CA ILE A 213 1.31 -4.88 0.85
C ILE A 213 0.86 -5.74 2.04
N HIS A 214 0.22 -6.87 1.78
CA HIS A 214 -0.20 -7.78 2.84
C HIS A 214 1.01 -8.30 3.65
N GLU A 215 2.07 -8.77 2.97
CA GLU A 215 3.28 -9.26 3.64
C GLU A 215 4.03 -8.14 4.38
N ARG A 216 4.15 -6.93 3.81
CA ARG A 216 4.74 -5.77 4.51
C ARG A 216 3.94 -5.35 5.73
N SER A 217 2.60 -5.40 5.66
CA SER A 217 1.71 -5.14 6.80
C SER A 217 1.87 -6.17 7.92
N TRP A 218 2.22 -7.42 7.58
CA TRP A 218 2.59 -8.42 8.58
C TRP A 218 4.00 -8.16 9.14
N GLN A 219 5.00 -7.92 8.29
CA GLN A 219 6.39 -7.66 8.72
C GLN A 219 6.49 -6.44 9.62
N SER A 220 5.71 -5.38 9.39
CA SER A 220 5.71 -4.18 10.24
C SER A 220 5.12 -4.39 11.64
N LYS A 221 4.35 -5.47 11.84
CA LYS A 221 3.80 -5.86 13.15
C LYS A 221 4.75 -6.78 13.93
N MET A 222 5.65 -7.46 13.23
CA MET A 222 6.75 -8.20 13.83
C MET A 222 7.76 -7.15 14.30
N GLY A 223 7.85 -6.89 15.60
CA GLY A 223 8.64 -5.78 16.18
C GLY A 223 10.07 -5.68 15.63
N ASP A 224 10.65 -4.46 15.64
CA ASP A 224 11.95 -4.07 15.05
C ASP A 224 12.57 -5.13 14.13
N PHE A 225 11.87 -5.43 13.03
CA PHE A 225 12.47 -6.18 11.94
C PHE A 225 13.73 -5.39 11.57
N PRO A 226 14.95 -5.94 11.76
CA PRO A 226 16.17 -5.14 11.93
C PRO A 226 16.66 -4.54 10.61
N ASP A 227 15.78 -4.34 9.64
CA ASP A 227 16.03 -3.78 8.33
C ASP A 227 16.76 -2.45 8.39
N ARG A 228 16.44 -1.59 9.38
CA ARG A 228 17.10 -0.29 9.50
C ARG A 228 18.57 -0.46 9.90
N GLU A 229 18.85 -1.26 10.91
CA GLU A 229 20.23 -1.55 11.34
C GLU A 229 20.98 -2.32 10.26
N ARG A 230 20.34 -3.31 9.63
CA ARG A 230 20.86 -4.03 8.47
C ARG A 230 21.28 -3.08 7.35
N THR A 231 20.44 -2.08 7.06
CA THR A 231 20.71 -1.08 6.01
C THR A 231 21.82 -0.12 6.40
N LYS A 232 21.93 0.28 7.67
CA LYS A 232 23.04 1.11 8.16
C LYS A 232 24.37 0.35 8.11
N GLN A 233 24.39 -0.89 8.59
CA GLN A 233 25.61 -1.68 8.76
C GLN A 233 26.12 -2.25 7.43
N HIS A 234 25.21 -2.66 6.53
CA HIS A 234 25.57 -3.40 5.32
C HIS A 234 25.16 -2.72 4.01
N GLY A 235 24.36 -1.66 4.06
CA GLY A 235 23.73 -1.09 2.86
C GLY A 235 24.71 -0.38 1.92
N THR A 236 25.69 0.37 2.41
CA THR A 236 26.44 1.23 1.49
C THR A 236 27.48 0.49 0.66
N ARG A 237 28.17 -0.54 1.21
CA ARG A 237 29.37 -1.11 0.55
C ARG A 237 29.69 -2.60 0.82
N ASN A 238 28.77 -3.41 1.30
CA ASN A 238 29.07 -4.81 1.58
C ASN A 238 28.36 -5.75 0.58
N GLU A 239 29.07 -6.24 -0.45
CA GLU A 239 28.51 -7.21 -1.41
C GLU A 239 28.00 -8.49 -0.74
N GLY A 240 28.59 -8.89 0.39
CA GLY A 240 28.17 -10.04 1.21
C GLY A 240 27.38 -9.63 2.46
N GLY A 241 26.79 -8.44 2.46
CA GLY A 241 26.03 -7.92 3.58
C GLY A 241 24.80 -8.76 3.89
N GLU A 242 24.26 -8.62 5.10
CA GLU A 242 23.05 -9.34 5.54
C GLU A 242 21.87 -9.22 4.56
N TRP A 243 21.69 -8.07 3.90
CA TRP A 243 20.66 -7.90 2.86
C TRP A 243 20.87 -8.86 1.69
N HIS A 244 22.11 -8.96 1.20
CA HIS A 244 22.44 -9.86 0.09
C HIS A 244 22.21 -11.31 0.48
N VAL A 245 22.68 -11.72 1.67
CA VAL A 245 22.47 -13.08 2.19
C VAL A 245 20.98 -13.42 2.30
N LEU A 246 20.18 -12.49 2.82
CA LEU A 246 18.75 -12.69 2.99
C LEU A 246 18.02 -12.74 1.64
N LEU A 247 18.36 -11.85 0.71
CA LEU A 247 17.77 -11.82 -0.63
C LEU A 247 18.14 -13.07 -1.43
N ASP A 248 19.42 -13.45 -1.45
CA ASP A 248 19.90 -14.67 -2.12
C ASP A 248 19.22 -15.91 -1.56
N LYS A 249 19.01 -16.00 -0.25
CA LYS A 249 18.29 -17.12 0.37
C LYS A 249 16.91 -17.35 -0.25
N TYR A 250 16.11 -16.30 -0.40
CA TYR A 250 14.76 -16.43 -0.96
C TYR A 250 14.76 -16.56 -2.48
N PHE A 251 15.68 -15.90 -3.17
CA PHE A 251 15.85 -16.08 -4.61
C PHE A 251 16.26 -17.53 -4.94
N ASP A 252 17.20 -18.10 -4.18
CA ASP A 252 17.65 -19.48 -4.36
C ASP A 252 16.55 -20.49 -4.01
N ARG A 253 15.72 -20.22 -3.00
CA ARG A 253 14.54 -21.05 -2.71
C ARG A 253 13.53 -21.02 -3.86
N ALA A 254 13.21 -19.84 -4.39
CA ALA A 254 12.33 -19.71 -5.55
C ALA A 254 12.88 -20.48 -6.76
N ARG A 255 14.20 -20.42 -6.98
CA ARG A 255 14.90 -21.19 -8.01
C ARG A 255 14.82 -22.70 -7.76
N THR A 256 15.07 -23.16 -6.54
CA THR A 256 15.06 -24.59 -6.18
C THR A 256 13.67 -25.18 -6.23
N ASN A 257 12.65 -24.42 -5.81
CA ASN A 257 11.25 -24.86 -5.80
C ASN A 257 10.57 -24.74 -7.18
N GLY A 258 11.13 -23.96 -8.10
CA GLY A 258 10.57 -23.73 -9.44
C GLY A 258 9.46 -22.67 -9.44
N LEU A 259 9.50 -21.75 -10.40
CA LEU A 259 8.58 -20.60 -10.45
C LEU A 259 7.12 -20.99 -10.73
N GLU A 260 6.94 -22.12 -11.40
CA GLU A 260 5.65 -22.71 -11.75
C GLU A 260 4.92 -23.31 -10.54
N THR A 261 5.62 -23.55 -9.42
CA THR A 261 5.02 -24.09 -8.20
C THR A 261 4.48 -22.97 -7.31
N GLU A 262 3.52 -23.29 -6.44
CA GLU A 262 3.01 -22.35 -5.44
C GLU A 262 4.12 -21.89 -4.48
N ASP A 263 4.95 -22.83 -4.00
CA ASP A 263 6.05 -22.54 -3.08
C ASP A 263 7.10 -21.63 -3.72
N GLY A 264 7.52 -21.91 -4.96
CA GLY A 264 8.48 -21.04 -5.65
C GLY A 264 7.90 -19.65 -5.95
N GLY A 265 6.59 -19.55 -6.22
CA GLY A 265 5.89 -18.27 -6.32
C GLY A 265 5.88 -17.48 -5.01
N CYS A 266 5.61 -18.15 -3.89
CA CYS A 266 5.66 -17.54 -2.55
C CYS A 266 7.07 -17.08 -2.19
N ASP A 267 8.10 -17.88 -2.46
CA ASP A 267 9.50 -17.51 -2.20
C ASP A 267 9.92 -16.32 -3.07
N LEU A 268 9.51 -16.28 -4.34
CA LEU A 268 9.77 -15.14 -5.23
C LEU A 268 9.12 -13.85 -4.70
N LEU A 269 7.83 -13.88 -4.33
CA LEU A 269 7.17 -12.69 -3.81
C LEU A 269 7.72 -12.27 -2.44
N THR A 270 8.21 -13.22 -1.63
CA THR A 270 8.94 -12.91 -0.40
C THR A 270 10.25 -12.19 -0.71
N PHE A 271 11.01 -12.66 -1.70
CA PHE A 271 12.22 -12.00 -2.20
C PHE A 271 11.93 -10.57 -2.67
N VAL A 272 10.89 -10.36 -3.48
CA VAL A 272 10.49 -9.01 -3.94
C VAL A 272 10.11 -8.11 -2.75
N THR A 273 9.35 -8.65 -1.80
CA THR A 273 8.93 -7.92 -0.60
C THR A 273 10.11 -7.45 0.24
N LEU A 274 11.13 -8.31 0.42
CA LEU A 274 12.36 -7.96 1.12
C LEU A 274 13.18 -6.92 0.36
N ALA A 275 13.21 -7.00 -0.97
CA ALA A 275 13.88 -6.01 -1.81
C ALA A 275 13.21 -4.62 -1.70
N ILE A 276 11.87 -4.59 -1.63
CA ILE A 276 11.09 -3.37 -1.36
C ILE A 276 11.36 -2.84 0.05
N ALA A 277 11.41 -3.70 1.07
CA ALA A 277 11.75 -3.32 2.43
C ALA A 277 13.14 -2.67 2.51
N MET A 278 14.13 -3.24 1.81
CA MET A 278 15.46 -2.64 1.68
C MET A 278 15.39 -1.25 1.03
N LEU A 279 14.63 -1.11 -0.07
CA LEU A 279 14.46 0.15 -0.79
C LEU A 279 13.79 1.24 0.06
N GLU A 280 12.77 0.88 0.85
CA GLU A 280 12.15 1.77 1.85
C GLU A 280 13.16 2.27 2.87
N ASN A 281 13.99 1.37 3.42
CA ASN A 281 14.98 1.72 4.43
C ASN A 281 16.11 2.59 3.87
N VAL A 282 16.57 2.28 2.67
CA VAL A 282 17.55 3.10 1.93
C VAL A 282 16.98 4.50 1.66
N THR A 283 15.72 4.57 1.26
CA THR A 283 15.02 5.85 1.06
C THR A 283 14.90 6.64 2.36
N THR A 284 14.64 5.95 3.46
CA THR A 284 14.55 6.55 4.80
C THR A 284 15.88 7.13 5.28
N LEU A 285 16.97 6.38 5.09
CA LEU A 285 18.28 6.72 5.63
C LEU A 285 19.03 7.72 4.75
N TYR A 286 18.92 7.60 3.44
CA TYR A 286 19.76 8.31 2.48
C TYR A 286 18.99 9.27 1.56
N GLY A 287 17.66 9.32 1.70
CA GLY A 287 16.79 10.22 0.94
C GLY A 287 16.12 9.56 -0.28
N PRO A 288 15.28 10.31 -1.01
CA PRO A 288 14.39 9.79 -2.04
C PRO A 288 15.12 9.16 -3.24
N LEU A 289 14.38 8.31 -3.96
CA LEU A 289 14.81 7.73 -5.22
C LEU A 289 14.77 8.80 -6.33
N PRO A 290 15.79 8.88 -7.20
CA PRO A 290 15.72 9.72 -8.39
C PRO A 290 14.61 9.27 -9.33
N GLU A 291 13.96 10.20 -10.03
CA GLU A 291 12.85 9.85 -10.94
C GLU A 291 13.26 8.83 -12.03
N PRO A 292 12.40 7.83 -12.32
CA PRO A 292 12.54 6.92 -13.44
C PRO A 292 12.78 7.64 -14.77
N GLY A 293 13.63 7.10 -15.63
CA GLY A 293 13.85 7.64 -16.99
C GLY A 293 14.53 9.01 -17.11
N VAL A 294 14.65 9.79 -16.03
CA VAL A 294 15.25 11.14 -16.07
C VAL A 294 16.76 11.08 -15.75
N GLN A 295 17.59 11.44 -16.73
CA GLN A 295 19.01 11.71 -16.49
C GLN A 295 19.10 13.08 -15.79
N SER A 296 19.24 13.07 -14.45
CA SER A 296 19.48 14.18 -13.48
C SER A 296 19.80 15.56 -14.10
N GLU A 297 19.13 16.66 -13.75
CA GLU A 297 19.43 17.46 -12.54
C GLU A 297 18.24 18.26 -11.96
N VAL A 298 17.03 18.17 -12.52
CA VAL A 298 15.91 19.01 -12.07
C VAL A 298 14.67 18.15 -11.81
N SER A 299 14.31 17.96 -10.53
CA SER A 299 12.95 17.55 -10.16
C SER A 299 12.47 18.46 -9.01
N PRO A 300 11.62 19.46 -9.28
CA PRO A 300 11.22 20.50 -8.31
C PRO A 300 10.37 19.97 -7.15
N THR A 301 9.76 18.79 -7.28
CA THR A 301 8.77 18.25 -6.34
C THR A 301 9.39 17.52 -5.15
N ILE A 302 10.71 17.26 -5.17
CA ILE A 302 11.40 16.43 -4.17
C ILE A 302 11.57 17.15 -2.82
N ASN A 303 11.54 18.49 -2.78
CA ASN A 303 11.78 19.24 -1.54
C ASN A 303 10.69 19.08 -0.46
N GLN A 304 9.47 18.63 -0.80
CA GLN A 304 8.43 18.31 0.21
C GLN A 304 8.60 16.91 0.82
N LEU A 305 9.41 16.03 0.22
CA LEU A 305 9.58 14.63 0.61
C LEU A 305 10.70 14.42 1.65
N HIS A 306 11.41 15.49 2.02
CA HIS A 306 12.54 15.46 2.96
C HIS A 306 12.13 15.70 4.42
N SER A 307 10.83 15.69 4.75
CA SER A 307 10.41 15.88 6.13
C SER A 307 10.78 14.67 7.00
N PRO A 308 11.54 14.83 8.09
CA PRO A 308 11.78 13.76 9.06
C PRO A 308 10.48 13.24 9.72
N ALA A 309 9.35 13.89 9.48
CA ALA A 309 8.02 13.49 9.95
C ALA A 309 7.29 12.48 9.05
N MET A 310 7.92 11.97 7.97
CA MET A 310 7.23 11.00 7.10
C MET A 310 6.93 9.70 7.85
N THR A 311 5.71 9.19 7.74
CA THR A 311 5.32 7.93 8.39
C THR A 311 5.79 6.72 7.58
N PRO A 312 5.89 5.51 8.17
CA PRO A 312 6.22 4.29 7.42
C PRO A 312 5.33 4.06 6.21
N ASN A 313 4.03 4.33 6.33
CA ASN A 313 3.07 4.12 5.25
C ASN A 313 3.24 5.14 4.12
N GLN A 314 3.57 6.40 4.44
CA GLN A 314 3.93 7.40 3.42
C GLN A 314 5.20 7.01 2.66
N ARG A 315 6.18 6.40 3.33
CA ARG A 315 7.40 5.91 2.67
C ARG A 315 7.14 4.73 1.75
N LEU A 316 6.41 3.73 2.22
CA LEU A 316 5.98 2.60 1.41
C LEU A 316 5.23 3.11 0.18
N ALA A 317 4.24 3.98 0.37
CA ALA A 317 3.49 4.64 -0.68
C ALA A 317 4.38 5.24 -1.77
N MET A 318 5.39 6.03 -1.39
CA MET A 318 6.32 6.62 -2.34
C MET A 318 7.15 5.60 -3.11
N VAL A 319 7.66 4.58 -2.43
CA VAL A 319 8.43 3.49 -3.06
C VAL A 319 7.56 2.75 -4.06
N LEU A 320 6.33 2.40 -3.68
CA LEU A 320 5.38 1.71 -4.55
C LEU A 320 5.01 2.57 -5.76
N SER A 321 4.76 3.87 -5.58
CA SER A 321 4.50 4.77 -6.69
C SER A 321 5.71 4.89 -7.62
N TRP A 322 6.93 4.92 -7.09
CA TRP A 322 8.16 4.92 -7.90
C TRP A 322 8.27 3.63 -8.72
N LEU A 323 8.03 2.47 -8.11
CA LEU A 323 8.06 1.16 -8.77
C LEU A 323 7.00 1.05 -9.86
N LEU A 324 5.79 1.58 -9.64
CA LEU A 324 4.74 1.63 -10.66
C LEU A 324 5.16 2.49 -11.86
N ARG A 325 5.79 3.65 -11.63
CA ARG A 325 6.33 4.48 -12.74
C ARG A 325 7.45 3.78 -13.50
N GLU A 326 8.41 3.17 -12.81
CA GLU A 326 9.48 2.40 -13.47
C GLU A 326 8.90 1.20 -14.22
N ASN A 327 7.90 0.50 -13.67
CA ASN A 327 7.21 -0.58 -14.36
C ASN A 327 6.53 -0.11 -15.65
N ASN A 328 5.81 1.01 -15.61
CA ASN A 328 5.20 1.60 -16.80
C ASN A 328 6.26 1.95 -17.85
N TYR A 329 7.37 2.57 -17.43
CA TYR A 329 8.51 2.87 -18.31
C TYR A 329 9.13 1.60 -18.94
N LEU A 330 9.27 0.52 -18.16
CA LEU A 330 9.82 -0.75 -18.65
C LEU A 330 8.87 -1.40 -19.66
N ARG A 331 7.56 -1.38 -19.44
CA ARG A 331 6.55 -1.92 -20.35
C ARG A 331 6.44 -1.17 -21.67
N GLU A 332 6.73 0.13 -21.68
CA GLU A 332 6.86 0.89 -22.93
C GLU A 332 8.08 0.47 -23.75
N LYS A 333 9.09 -0.11 -23.10
CA LYS A 333 10.40 -0.42 -23.70
C LYS A 333 10.60 -1.89 -24.04
N PHE A 334 10.04 -2.79 -23.25
CA PHE A 334 10.19 -4.24 -23.35
C PHE A 334 8.79 -4.86 -23.54
N SER A 335 8.70 -5.91 -24.36
CA SER A 335 7.42 -6.59 -24.56
C SER A 335 7.14 -7.55 -23.42
N GLN A 336 5.87 -7.62 -23.03
CA GLN A 336 5.40 -8.58 -22.02
C GLN A 336 5.69 -10.03 -22.44
N ASP A 337 5.60 -10.34 -23.74
CA ASP A 337 5.92 -11.67 -24.28
C ASP A 337 7.40 -12.05 -24.07
N GLU A 338 8.34 -11.09 -24.19
CA GLU A 338 9.76 -11.33 -23.96
C GLU A 338 10.03 -11.61 -22.48
N ASP A 339 9.44 -10.83 -21.58
CA ASP A 339 9.54 -11.07 -20.13
C ASP A 339 8.98 -12.46 -19.78
N ASP A 340 7.84 -12.85 -20.36
CA ASP A 340 7.25 -14.17 -20.13
C ASP A 340 8.08 -15.32 -20.68
N GLU A 341 8.69 -15.17 -21.86
CA GLU A 341 9.61 -16.17 -22.40
C GLU A 341 10.83 -16.34 -21.48
N ASN A 342 11.41 -15.22 -21.03
CA ASN A 342 12.52 -15.24 -20.07
C ASN A 342 12.12 -15.90 -18.73
N THR A 343 10.89 -15.67 -18.26
CA THR A 343 10.37 -16.27 -17.03
C THR A 343 10.15 -17.77 -17.17
N ARG A 344 9.64 -18.25 -18.31
CA ARG A 344 9.55 -19.71 -18.60
C ARG A 344 10.92 -20.37 -18.67
N GLY A 345 11.97 -19.62 -19.00
CA GLY A 345 13.37 -20.07 -18.92
C GLY A 345 13.90 -20.29 -17.49
N GLY A 346 13.15 -19.88 -16.47
CA GLY A 346 13.48 -20.10 -15.06
C GLY A 346 14.57 -19.16 -14.51
N LEU A 347 15.12 -19.53 -13.34
CA LEU A 347 16.08 -18.72 -12.57
C LEU A 347 17.49 -19.30 -12.52
N ALA A 348 17.93 -20.00 -13.58
CA ALA A 348 19.30 -20.49 -13.67
C ALA A 348 20.33 -19.34 -13.51
N ALA A 349 21.57 -19.67 -13.12
CA ALA A 349 22.62 -18.68 -12.87
C ALA A 349 23.04 -17.88 -14.12
N ASP A 350 22.66 -18.34 -15.31
CA ASP A 350 22.82 -17.66 -16.59
C ASP A 350 21.49 -17.20 -17.20
N SER A 351 20.37 -17.33 -16.47
CA SER A 351 19.06 -16.81 -16.91
C SER A 351 19.11 -15.31 -17.13
N TRP A 352 18.21 -14.81 -17.98
CA TRP A 352 18.11 -13.38 -18.24
C TRP A 352 17.81 -12.58 -16.97
N TRP A 353 16.84 -13.04 -16.16
CA TRP A 353 16.48 -12.41 -14.89
C TRP A 353 17.65 -12.32 -13.92
N TYR A 354 18.37 -13.43 -13.70
CA TYR A 354 19.53 -13.44 -12.80
C TYR A 354 20.61 -12.46 -13.28
N ARG A 355 20.88 -12.39 -14.60
CA ARG A 355 21.86 -11.44 -15.16
C ARG A 355 21.44 -9.99 -14.93
N GLN A 356 20.16 -9.63 -15.12
CA GLN A 356 19.69 -8.26 -14.91
C GLN A 356 19.73 -7.87 -13.43
N LEU A 357 19.25 -8.74 -12.54
CA LEU A 357 19.31 -8.53 -11.09
C LEU A 357 20.75 -8.32 -10.63
N ARG A 358 21.66 -9.24 -10.98
CA ARG A 358 23.07 -9.14 -10.61
C ARG A 358 23.77 -7.91 -11.21
N LYS A 359 23.34 -7.44 -12.39
CA LYS A 359 23.85 -6.22 -13.01
C LYS A 359 23.44 -4.98 -12.20
N TYR A 360 22.16 -4.84 -11.85
CA TYR A 360 21.69 -3.69 -11.09
C TYR A 360 22.19 -3.68 -9.65
N TRP A 361 22.25 -4.85 -8.99
CA TRP A 361 22.84 -5.00 -7.67
C TRP A 361 24.30 -4.53 -7.63
N ARG A 362 25.15 -5.04 -8.53
CA ARG A 362 26.56 -4.63 -8.63
C ARG A 362 26.72 -3.13 -8.84
N ARG A 363 25.87 -2.52 -9.68
CA ARG A 363 25.92 -1.08 -9.91
C ARG A 363 25.47 -0.28 -8.68
N ALA A 364 24.41 -0.71 -8.01
CA ALA A 364 23.94 -0.09 -6.77
C ALA A 364 25.06 -0.08 -5.73
N HIS A 365 25.77 -1.19 -5.60
CA HIS A 365 26.93 -1.31 -4.73
C HIS A 365 28.11 -0.43 -5.18
N GLN A 366 28.49 -0.46 -6.46
CA GLN A 366 29.59 0.34 -7.01
C GLN A 366 29.40 1.85 -6.78
N HIS A 367 28.16 2.33 -6.90
CA HIS A 367 27.84 3.74 -6.65
C HIS A 367 27.63 4.07 -5.17
N GLY A 368 27.27 3.10 -4.34
CA GLY A 368 26.92 3.29 -2.93
C GLY A 368 25.50 3.82 -2.74
N LEU A 369 24.74 3.19 -1.83
CA LEU A 369 23.31 3.51 -1.59
C LEU A 369 23.06 4.89 -0.96
N ASP A 370 24.10 5.53 -0.44
CA ASP A 370 24.09 6.91 0.03
C ASP A 370 24.06 7.94 -1.12
N THR A 371 24.38 7.51 -2.34
CA THR A 371 24.33 8.37 -3.53
C THR A 371 23.00 8.23 -4.29
N PRO A 372 22.53 9.29 -4.98
CA PRO A 372 21.35 9.21 -5.84
C PRO A 372 21.45 8.08 -6.89
N ASP A 373 22.61 7.91 -7.52
CA ASP A 373 22.78 6.87 -8.54
C ASP A 373 22.77 5.47 -7.95
N GLY A 374 23.38 5.23 -6.79
CA GLY A 374 23.28 3.93 -6.12
C GLY A 374 21.84 3.58 -5.75
N ARG A 375 21.07 4.54 -5.22
CA ARG A 375 19.63 4.38 -4.96
C ARG A 375 18.84 4.10 -6.22
N ARG A 376 19.14 4.78 -7.33
CA ARG A 376 18.50 4.54 -8.63
C ARG A 376 18.75 3.11 -9.12
N GLN A 377 19.98 2.61 -9.01
CA GLN A 377 20.29 1.24 -9.43
C GLN A 377 19.63 0.21 -8.49
N LEU A 378 19.51 0.50 -7.19
CA LEU A 378 18.71 -0.33 -6.29
C LEU A 378 17.23 -0.31 -6.69
N GLY A 379 16.65 0.84 -6.99
CA GLY A 379 15.30 0.94 -7.53
C GLY A 379 15.10 0.08 -8.78
N LYS A 380 16.06 0.08 -9.71
CA LYS A 380 16.05 -0.79 -10.90
C LYS A 380 16.17 -2.26 -10.57
N TYR A 381 16.98 -2.63 -9.58
CA TYR A 381 17.06 -4.00 -9.07
C TYR A 381 15.69 -4.47 -8.55
N VAL A 382 15.04 -3.68 -7.70
CA VAL A 382 13.71 -3.99 -7.15
C VAL A 382 12.64 -4.02 -8.24
N SER A 383 12.66 -3.07 -9.18
CA SER A 383 11.72 -3.07 -10.31
C SER A 383 11.92 -4.28 -11.23
N THR A 384 13.15 -4.74 -11.42
CA THR A 384 13.44 -5.96 -12.19
C THR A 384 12.90 -7.20 -11.46
N ALA A 385 13.10 -7.27 -10.14
CA ALA A 385 12.55 -8.34 -9.30
C ALA A 385 11.01 -8.36 -9.34
N LEU A 386 10.39 -7.18 -9.31
CA LEU A 386 8.95 -7.02 -9.44
C LEU A 386 8.46 -7.45 -10.84
N GLY A 387 9.15 -7.06 -11.92
CA GLY A 387 8.85 -7.51 -13.28
C GLY A 387 8.85 -9.04 -13.42
N LEU A 388 9.83 -9.71 -12.82
CA LEU A 388 9.87 -11.18 -12.75
C LEU A 388 8.63 -11.75 -12.02
N ALA A 389 8.23 -11.17 -10.90
CA ALA A 389 7.03 -11.60 -10.18
C ALA A 389 5.73 -11.37 -10.96
N ILE A 390 5.62 -10.23 -11.65
CA ILE A 390 4.47 -9.93 -12.52
C ILE A 390 4.37 -10.95 -13.65
N SER A 391 5.48 -11.21 -14.34
CA SER A 391 5.53 -12.20 -15.42
C SER A 391 5.21 -13.62 -14.90
N ARG A 392 5.72 -14.00 -13.73
CA ARG A 392 5.32 -15.26 -13.05
C ARG A 392 3.81 -15.33 -12.87
N ILE A 393 3.19 -14.27 -12.34
CA ILE A 393 1.75 -14.22 -12.08
C ILE A 393 0.95 -14.28 -13.38
N HIS A 394 1.45 -13.67 -14.45
CA HIS A 394 0.81 -13.74 -15.76
C HIS A 394 0.80 -15.17 -16.33
N ILE A 395 1.92 -15.90 -16.22
CA ILE A 395 2.07 -17.26 -16.77
C ILE A 395 1.32 -18.30 -15.92
N TRP A 396 1.47 -18.25 -14.60
CA TRP A 396 1.02 -19.32 -13.69
C TRP A 396 -0.05 -18.88 -12.68
N GLY A 397 -0.52 -17.64 -12.76
CA GLY A 397 -1.49 -17.08 -11.80
C GLY A 397 -0.84 -16.57 -10.50
N PRO A 398 -1.61 -15.91 -9.61
CA PRO A 398 -1.11 -15.47 -8.32
C PRO A 398 -0.83 -16.66 -7.40
N PRO A 399 0.28 -16.67 -6.62
CA PRO A 399 0.48 -17.68 -5.58
C PRO A 399 -0.46 -17.40 -4.40
N PRO A 400 -0.71 -18.38 -3.52
CA PRO A 400 -1.49 -18.13 -2.32
C PRO A 400 -0.82 -17.06 -1.44
N HIS A 401 -1.61 -16.30 -0.68
CA HIS A 401 -1.06 -15.50 0.39
C HIS A 401 -0.38 -16.42 1.41
N PRO A 402 0.80 -16.04 1.94
CA PRO A 402 1.53 -16.88 2.87
C PRO A 402 0.67 -17.03 4.12
N ARG A 403 0.47 -18.28 4.56
CA ARG A 403 -0.21 -18.60 5.82
C ARG A 403 0.72 -18.29 6.99
N ARG A 404 1.04 -17.01 7.19
CA ARG A 404 1.82 -16.55 8.33
C ARG A 404 0.95 -16.58 9.58
N ARG A 405 1.56 -17.02 10.67
CA ARG A 405 0.97 -16.85 12.00
C ARG A 405 0.94 -15.37 12.37
N SER A 406 -0.05 -14.93 13.13
CA SER A 406 -0.11 -13.56 13.61
C SER A 406 1.07 -13.25 14.55
N ALA A 407 1.40 -11.97 14.74
CA ALA A 407 2.41 -11.57 15.72
C ALA A 407 2.03 -12.08 17.13
N ASP A 408 0.74 -12.05 17.46
CA ASP A 408 0.20 -12.57 18.72
C ASP A 408 0.42 -14.09 18.84
N GLU A 409 0.13 -14.86 17.78
CA GLU A 409 0.35 -16.32 17.74
C GLU A 409 1.84 -16.71 17.86
N LEU A 410 2.75 -15.84 17.41
CA LEU A 410 4.19 -16.04 17.54
C LEU A 410 4.68 -15.64 18.94
N HIS A 411 4.08 -14.62 19.54
CA HIS A 411 4.35 -14.17 20.91
C HIS A 411 3.84 -15.19 21.94
N GLU A 412 2.62 -15.71 21.78
CA GLU A 412 2.04 -16.76 22.64
C GLU A 412 2.86 -18.05 22.66
N ARG A 413 3.66 -18.29 21.61
CA ARG A 413 4.50 -19.48 21.47
C ARG A 413 5.97 -19.25 21.78
N GLY A 414 6.35 -18.06 22.25
CA GLY A 414 7.73 -17.75 22.66
C GLY A 414 8.75 -17.67 21.51
N PHE A 415 8.32 -17.44 20.26
CA PHE A 415 9.20 -17.45 19.08
C PHE A 415 10.02 -16.15 18.87
N PHE A 416 10.05 -15.23 19.83
CA PHE A 416 10.77 -13.96 19.71
C PHE A 416 12.12 -13.90 20.43
N ASP A 417 12.60 -15.00 21.02
CA ASP A 417 14.00 -15.07 21.46
C ASP A 417 14.89 -15.42 20.26
N ILE A 418 15.26 -14.38 19.50
CA ILE A 418 16.36 -14.41 18.52
C ILE A 418 17.63 -13.94 19.23
N SER A 419 17.85 -14.38 20.46
CA SER A 419 19.16 -14.29 21.11
C SER A 419 20.03 -15.41 20.53
N GLU A 420 20.98 -15.02 19.67
CA GLU A 420 22.22 -15.69 19.22
C GLU A 420 22.22 -17.23 19.00
N PRO A 421 22.82 -17.73 17.91
CA PRO A 421 23.09 -19.17 17.81
C PRO A 421 23.98 -19.59 18.98
N ASP A 422 23.56 -20.62 19.69
CA ASP A 422 24.24 -21.25 20.82
C ASP A 422 25.66 -21.69 20.38
N GLU A 423 26.67 -20.88 20.71
CA GLU A 423 28.10 -21.22 20.58
C GLU A 423 28.52 -22.14 21.73
N SER A 424 27.87 -23.29 21.88
CA SER A 424 28.41 -24.37 22.70
C SER A 424 28.00 -25.73 22.15
N ASP A 425 28.82 -26.25 21.23
CA ASP A 425 29.05 -27.68 21.05
C ASP A 425 30.40 -27.85 20.33
N ASP A 426 31.46 -27.37 20.98
CA ASP A 426 32.86 -27.72 20.69
C ASP A 426 33.59 -27.91 22.03
N GLU A 427 33.14 -28.87 22.84
CA GLU A 427 34.01 -29.55 23.79
C GLU A 427 33.77 -31.07 23.71
N ASP A 428 34.89 -31.78 23.61
CA ASP A 428 35.08 -33.22 23.76
C ASP A 428 34.72 -34.15 22.59
N ASN A 429 35.73 -34.45 21.77
CA ASN A 429 36.17 -35.84 21.59
C ASN A 429 37.67 -35.94 21.25
N PHE A 430 38.38 -36.51 22.21
CA PHE A 430 39.57 -37.34 22.01
C PHE A 430 39.24 -38.64 21.28
#